data_AF-W8Z842-F1
#
_entry.id   AF-W8Z842-F1
#
_cell.length_a   1.000
_cell.length_b   1.000
_cell.length_c   1.000
_cell.angle_alpha   90.00
_cell.angle_beta   90.00
_cell.angle_gamma   90.00
#
_symmetry.space_group_name_H-M   'P 1'
#
loop_
_entity.id
_entity.type
_entity.pdbx_description
1 polymer ?
#
loop_
_entity_poly.entity_id
_entity_poly.type
_entity_poly.pdbx_seq_one_letter_code
_entity_poly.pdbx_strand_id
1 'polypeptide(L)'
;MTTTNKPVLAQAESVVQKTAAERNKLHIRLMQLNDEIAYLQSEIASGNESLQGTLNERLEEKATVETELNRFNGAFLSELKSMRDDLLRERLAVLKAGKDRQEGLASEIKRKKVEYLKNVMVLKGLADDTFADVSLYDDIMKCIGQNPIDITATIVYPYPVADGDNRYQPYVTSQEIGTAYEGALPYATRQYEQNYMRKAY
;
A
#
# COMPACT_ATOMS: atom_id res chain seq x y z
N MET A 1 9.89 -10.87 4.20
CA MET A 1 9.45 -9.52 4.60
C MET A 1 10.70 -8.66 4.76
N THR A 2 10.93 -7.68 3.91
CA THR A 2 11.95 -6.65 4.19
C THR A 2 11.33 -5.66 5.16
N THR A 3 11.53 -5.89 6.46
CA THR A 3 11.32 -4.86 7.47
C THR A 3 12.32 -3.75 7.17
N THR A 4 11.86 -2.66 6.55
CA THR A 4 12.68 -1.45 6.46
C THR A 4 12.92 -1.03 7.91
N ASN A 5 14.14 -1.19 8.40
CA ASN A 5 14.52 -0.71 9.72
C ASN A 5 14.30 0.81 9.69
N LYS A 6 13.55 1.35 10.66
CA LYS A 6 13.16 2.76 10.73
C LYS A 6 13.80 3.47 11.93
N PRO A 7 15.15 3.47 12.05
CA PRO A 7 15.82 3.89 13.26
C PRO A 7 15.69 5.40 13.52
N VAL A 8 15.68 6.23 12.48
CA VAL A 8 15.61 7.69 12.65
C VAL A 8 14.19 8.12 12.97
N LEU A 9 13.19 7.47 12.37
CA LEU A 9 11.79 7.66 12.76
C LEU A 9 11.58 7.31 14.24
N ALA A 10 12.08 6.15 14.69
CA ALA A 10 11.97 5.73 16.09
C ALA A 10 12.67 6.71 17.05
N GLN A 11 13.81 7.26 16.65
CA GLN A 11 14.50 8.31 17.41
C GLN A 11 13.65 9.59 17.50
N ALA A 12 13.11 10.07 16.38
CA ALA A 12 12.23 11.24 16.36
C ALA A 12 10.97 11.05 17.20
N GLU A 13 10.33 9.87 17.12
CA GLU A 13 9.18 9.51 17.97
C GLU A 13 9.55 9.53 19.46
N SER A 14 10.75 9.03 19.81
CA SER A 14 11.24 9.07 21.19
C SER A 14 11.44 10.50 21.69
N VAL A 15 11.99 11.41 20.87
CA VAL A 15 12.16 12.83 21.22
C VAL A 15 10.79 13.48 21.47
N VAL A 16 9.81 13.23 20.60
CA VAL A 16 8.43 13.73 20.78
C VAL A 16 7.82 13.20 22.09
N GLN A 17 7.93 11.90 22.36
CA GLN A 17 7.36 11.30 23.56
C GLN A 17 8.02 11.81 24.85
N LYS A 18 9.36 11.88 24.88
CA LYS A 18 10.12 12.37 26.04
C LYS A 18 9.79 13.82 26.40
N THR A 19 9.46 14.63 25.40
CA THR A 19 9.22 16.07 25.58
C THR A 19 7.75 16.42 25.81
N ALA A 20 6.81 15.53 25.45
CA ALA A 20 5.37 15.79 25.53
C ALA A 20 4.88 16.09 26.96
N ALA A 21 5.30 15.30 27.94
CA ALA A 21 4.83 15.44 29.32
C ALA A 21 5.25 16.78 29.95
N GLU A 22 6.53 17.16 29.80
CA GLU A 22 7.04 18.41 30.39
C GLU A 22 6.46 19.64 29.69
N ARG A 23 6.31 19.62 28.35
CA ARG A 23 5.61 20.70 27.62
C ARG A 23 4.19 20.88 28.12
N ASN A 24 3.47 19.78 28.27
CA ASN A 24 2.09 19.82 28.74
C ASN A 24 2.00 20.37 30.17
N LYS A 25 2.91 19.95 31.06
CA LYS A 25 3.00 20.44 32.43
C LYS A 25 3.26 21.94 32.51
N LEU A 26 4.24 22.46 31.76
CA LEU A 26 4.51 23.89 31.69
C LEU A 26 3.32 24.67 31.10
N HIS A 27 2.66 24.11 30.07
CA HIS A 27 1.50 24.74 29.46
C HIS A 27 0.31 24.82 30.41
N ILE A 28 0.03 23.75 31.17
CA ILE A 28 -0.99 23.73 32.22
C ILE A 28 -0.67 24.74 33.31
N ARG A 29 0.60 24.85 33.75
CA ARG A 29 0.98 25.84 34.77
C ARG A 29 0.75 27.27 34.28
N LEU A 30 1.02 27.58 33.02
CA LEU A 30 0.70 28.89 32.45
C LEU A 30 -0.79 29.19 32.44
N MET A 31 -1.64 28.21 32.13
CA MET A 31 -3.09 28.38 32.22
C MET A 31 -3.53 28.70 33.64
N GLN A 32 -3.05 27.93 34.62
CA GLN A 32 -3.35 28.18 36.04
C GLN A 32 -2.89 29.58 36.49
N LEU A 33 -1.67 29.99 36.11
CA LEU A 33 -1.17 31.31 36.45
C LEU A 33 -2.00 32.43 35.83
N ASN A 34 -2.50 32.25 34.59
CA ASN A 34 -3.42 33.23 33.99
C ASN A 34 -4.73 33.37 34.78
N ASP A 35 -5.31 32.26 35.21
CA ASP A 35 -6.54 32.27 36.01
C ASP A 35 -6.31 32.90 37.39
N GLU A 36 -5.19 32.55 38.06
CA GLU A 36 -4.78 33.13 39.34
C GLU A 36 -4.54 34.64 39.23
N ILE A 37 -3.83 35.09 38.18
CA ILE A 37 -3.59 36.52 37.92
C ILE A 37 -4.90 37.27 37.69
N ALA A 38 -5.81 36.71 36.88
CA ALA A 38 -7.10 37.35 36.60
C ALA A 38 -7.95 37.49 37.87
N TYR A 39 -7.96 36.46 38.72
CA TYR A 39 -8.63 36.52 40.02
C TYR A 39 -8.03 37.61 40.92
N LEU A 40 -6.71 37.65 41.06
CA LEU A 40 -6.04 38.66 41.90
C LEU A 40 -6.29 40.08 41.40
N GLN A 41 -6.28 40.30 40.09
CA GLN A 41 -6.61 41.59 39.48
C GLN A 41 -8.05 42.02 39.80
N SER A 42 -9.00 41.08 39.77
CA SER A 42 -10.41 41.34 40.14
C SER A 42 -10.58 41.72 41.61
N GLU A 43 -9.90 41.02 42.53
CA GLU A 43 -9.95 41.30 43.96
C GLU A 43 -9.32 42.67 44.29
N ILE A 44 -8.22 43.02 43.64
CA ILE A 44 -7.58 44.33 43.77
C ILE A 44 -8.51 45.44 43.26
N ALA A 45 -9.14 45.23 42.09
CA ALA A 45 -10.13 46.19 41.55
C ALA A 45 -11.36 46.36 42.46
N SER A 46 -11.67 45.34 43.27
CA SER A 46 -12.74 45.36 44.27
C SER A 46 -12.32 46.01 45.60
N GLY A 47 -11.09 46.49 45.70
CA GLY A 47 -10.57 47.27 46.84
C GLY A 47 -9.61 46.52 47.78
N ASN A 48 -9.19 45.29 47.45
CA ASN A 48 -8.25 44.54 48.28
C ASN A 48 -6.79 44.75 47.84
N GLU A 49 -6.27 45.95 48.08
CA GLU A 49 -4.91 46.36 47.68
C GLU A 49 -3.79 45.51 48.30
N SER A 50 -4.06 44.83 49.43
CA SER A 50 -3.07 43.98 50.11
C SER A 50 -2.58 42.80 49.26
N LEU A 51 -3.33 42.41 48.24
CA LEU A 51 -3.00 41.31 47.31
C LEU A 51 -2.00 41.72 46.21
N GLN A 52 -1.60 42.99 46.13
CA GLN A 52 -0.67 43.47 45.10
C GLN A 52 0.68 42.73 45.13
N GLY A 53 1.18 42.38 46.32
CA GLY A 53 2.41 41.59 46.46
C GLY A 53 2.28 40.21 45.81
N THR A 54 1.20 39.49 46.12
CA THR A 54 0.90 38.17 45.53
C THR A 54 0.69 38.24 44.02
N LEU A 55 0.06 39.31 43.50
CA LEU A 55 -0.07 39.52 42.06
C LEU A 55 1.30 39.66 41.39
N ASN A 56 2.21 40.45 41.97
CA ASN A 56 3.56 40.61 41.43
C ASN A 56 4.33 39.29 41.42
N GLU A 57 4.26 38.49 42.49
CA GLU A 57 4.86 37.15 42.55
C GLU A 57 4.33 36.22 41.44
N ARG A 58 3.02 36.24 41.18
CA ARG A 58 2.42 35.43 40.11
C ARG A 58 2.79 35.89 38.71
N LEU A 59 2.93 37.19 38.50
CA LEU A 59 3.41 37.77 37.24
C LEU A 59 4.88 37.38 36.98
N GLU A 60 5.72 37.42 38.01
CA GLU A 60 7.11 36.97 37.92
C GLU A 60 7.20 35.46 37.62
N GLU A 61 6.44 34.64 38.35
CA GLU A 61 6.38 33.20 38.11
C GLU A 61 5.93 32.89 36.68
N LYS A 62 4.90 33.59 36.18
CA LYS A 62 4.44 33.46 34.80
C LYS A 62 5.55 33.76 33.80
N ALA A 63 6.28 34.86 33.98
CA ALA A 63 7.40 35.21 33.09
C ALA A 63 8.51 34.15 33.11
N THR A 64 8.80 33.55 34.28
CA THR A 64 9.75 32.44 34.39
C THR A 64 9.26 31.21 33.64
N VAL A 65 8.00 30.78 33.85
CA VAL A 65 7.43 29.60 33.17
C VAL A 65 7.35 29.80 31.65
N GLU A 66 7.01 31.01 31.18
CA GLU A 66 7.03 31.33 29.74
C GLU A 66 8.44 31.22 29.14
N THR A 67 9.45 31.69 29.86
CA THR A 67 10.86 31.59 29.46
C THR A 67 11.32 30.14 29.38
N GLU A 68 10.97 29.33 30.39
CA GLU A 68 11.28 27.90 30.43
C GLU A 68 10.60 27.15 29.28
N LEU A 69 9.32 27.40 29.03
CA LEU A 69 8.57 26.78 27.93
C LEU A 69 9.18 27.13 26.57
N ASN A 70 9.56 28.40 26.36
CA ASN A 70 10.20 28.83 25.12
C ASN A 70 11.57 28.17 24.92
N ARG A 71 12.40 28.14 25.96
CA ARG A 71 13.70 27.45 25.92
C ARG A 71 13.54 25.97 25.61
N PHE A 72 12.60 25.31 26.29
CA PHE A 72 12.32 23.89 26.12
C PHE A 72 11.80 23.58 24.70
N ASN A 73 10.86 24.37 24.20
CA ASN A 73 10.37 24.26 22.83
C ASN A 73 11.48 24.48 21.79
N GLY A 74 12.38 25.44 22.03
CA GLY A 74 13.54 25.69 21.17
C GLY A 74 14.48 24.49 21.09
N ALA A 75 14.77 23.86 22.23
CA ALA A 75 15.60 22.65 22.28
C ALA A 75 14.94 21.47 21.55
N PHE A 76 13.65 21.21 21.83
CA PHE A 76 12.86 20.18 21.17
C PHE A 76 12.85 20.35 19.64
N LEU A 77 12.58 21.56 19.14
CA LEU A 77 12.57 21.83 17.70
C LEU A 77 13.95 21.72 17.07
N SER A 78 15.01 22.10 17.79
CA SER A 78 16.39 21.99 17.30
C SER A 78 16.82 20.53 17.17
N GLU A 79 16.44 19.67 18.12
CA GLU A 79 16.68 18.24 18.06
C GLU A 79 15.92 17.57 16.91
N LEU A 80 14.65 17.91 16.69
CA LEU A 80 13.92 17.43 15.51
C LEU A 80 14.54 17.93 14.20
N LYS A 81 15.02 19.18 14.17
CA LYS A 81 15.63 19.78 12.99
C LYS A 81 16.96 19.13 12.62
N SER A 82 17.74 18.66 13.58
CA SER A 82 19.00 17.95 13.31
C SER A 82 18.77 16.61 12.61
N MET A 83 17.62 15.96 12.85
CA MET A 83 17.23 14.70 12.22
C MET A 83 16.52 14.87 10.86
N ARG A 84 16.24 16.11 10.42
CA ARG A 84 15.39 16.39 9.24
C ARG A 84 15.84 15.66 7.98
N ASP A 85 17.13 15.76 7.64
CA ASP A 85 17.65 15.23 6.37
C ASP A 85 17.72 13.69 6.40
N ASP A 86 18.00 13.12 7.57
CA ASP A 86 18.00 11.68 7.77
C ASP A 86 16.58 11.10 7.74
N LEU A 87 15.60 11.78 8.33
CA LEU A 87 14.17 11.43 8.22
C LEU A 87 13.69 11.48 6.77
N LEU A 88 14.10 12.50 6.01
CA LEU A 88 13.77 12.60 4.59
C LEU A 88 14.39 11.43 3.80
N ARG A 89 15.66 11.11 4.07
CA ARG A 89 16.35 9.99 3.42
C ARG A 89 15.65 8.66 3.71
N GLU A 90 15.30 8.41 4.97
CA GLU A 90 14.60 7.19 5.39
C GLU A 90 13.22 7.09 4.73
N ARG A 91 12.46 8.20 4.70
CA ARG A 91 11.16 8.27 4.04
C ARG A 91 11.25 7.94 2.54
N LEU A 92 12.25 8.49 1.85
CA LEU A 92 12.47 8.22 0.43
C LEU A 92 12.89 6.77 0.19
N ALA A 93 13.70 6.19 1.07
CA ALA A 93 14.09 4.78 0.99
C ALA A 93 12.89 3.83 1.15
N VAL A 94 11.99 4.11 2.11
CA VAL A 94 10.75 3.35 2.30
C VAL A 94 9.86 3.46 1.06
N LEU A 95 9.68 4.67 0.51
CA LEU A 95 8.88 4.89 -0.69
C LEU A 95 9.44 4.11 -1.88
N LYS A 96 10.76 4.17 -2.10
CA LYS A 96 11.43 3.44 -3.18
C LYS A 96 11.24 1.93 -3.03
N ALA A 97 11.53 1.37 -1.85
CA ALA A 97 11.38 -0.06 -1.61
C ALA A 97 9.92 -0.54 -1.82
N GLY A 98 8.94 0.27 -1.41
CA GLY A 98 7.53 0.01 -1.66
C GLY A 98 7.19 0.01 -3.15
N LYS A 99 7.66 1.04 -3.88
CA LYS A 99 7.47 1.17 -5.33
C LYS A 99 8.10 0.01 -6.09
N ASP A 100 9.36 -0.33 -5.81
CA ASP A 100 10.07 -1.42 -6.47
C ASP A 100 9.34 -2.77 -6.27
N ARG A 101 8.81 -3.02 -5.07
CA ARG A 101 8.02 -4.23 -4.78
C ARG A 101 6.69 -4.25 -5.52
N GLN A 102 6.00 -3.10 -5.63
CA GLN A 102 4.76 -2.99 -6.41
C GLN A 102 5.02 -3.20 -7.90
N GLU A 103 6.09 -2.63 -8.44
CA GLU A 103 6.50 -2.81 -9.84
C GLU A 103 6.84 -4.28 -10.14
N GLY A 104 7.53 -4.95 -9.22
CA GLY A 104 7.79 -6.39 -9.30
C GLY A 104 6.49 -7.21 -9.36
N LEU A 105 5.55 -6.97 -8.44
CA LEU A 105 4.26 -7.66 -8.42
C LEU A 105 3.42 -7.35 -9.67
N ALA A 106 3.38 -6.10 -10.12
CA ALA A 106 2.67 -5.71 -11.33
C ALA A 106 3.24 -6.41 -12.58
N SER A 107 4.56 -6.57 -12.64
CA SER A 107 5.23 -7.30 -13.73
C SER A 107 4.95 -8.81 -13.65
N GLU A 108 4.92 -9.39 -12.46
CA GLU A 108 4.57 -10.80 -12.25
C GLU A 108 3.12 -11.09 -12.67
N ILE A 109 2.18 -10.20 -12.32
CA ILE A 109 0.77 -10.26 -12.73
C ILE A 109 0.67 -10.29 -14.27
N LYS A 110 1.35 -9.37 -14.97
CA LYS A 110 1.36 -9.35 -16.44
C LYS A 110 1.97 -10.60 -17.05
N ARG A 111 3.07 -11.12 -16.47
CA ARG A 111 3.72 -12.35 -16.92
C ARG A 111 2.78 -13.56 -16.80
N LYS A 112 2.16 -13.75 -15.64
CA LYS A 112 1.20 -14.84 -15.43
C LYS A 112 0.01 -14.75 -16.39
N LYS A 113 -0.36 -13.56 -16.85
CA LYS A 113 -1.47 -13.36 -17.81
C LYS A 113 -1.07 -13.88 -19.18
N VAL A 114 0.15 -13.58 -19.62
CA VAL A 114 0.72 -14.14 -20.85
C VAL A 114 0.77 -15.67 -20.76
N GLU A 115 1.29 -16.21 -19.65
CA GLU A 115 1.40 -17.67 -19.44
C GLU A 115 0.03 -18.34 -19.46
N TYR A 116 -0.96 -17.77 -18.77
CA TYR A 116 -2.33 -18.26 -18.77
C TYR A 116 -2.92 -18.33 -20.19
N LEU A 117 -2.83 -17.22 -20.95
CA LEU A 117 -3.37 -17.17 -22.31
C LEU A 117 -2.63 -18.13 -23.26
N LYS A 118 -1.32 -18.33 -23.07
CA LYS A 118 -0.58 -19.37 -23.81
C LYS A 118 -1.03 -20.78 -23.46
N ASN A 119 -1.32 -21.07 -22.20
CA ASN A 119 -1.85 -22.37 -21.82
C ASN A 119 -3.22 -22.63 -22.47
N VAL A 120 -4.07 -21.60 -22.62
CA VAL A 120 -5.33 -21.70 -23.38
C VAL A 120 -5.05 -22.06 -24.85
N MET A 121 -4.06 -21.42 -25.50
CA MET A 121 -3.66 -21.76 -26.87
C MET A 121 -3.20 -23.22 -27.00
N VAL A 122 -2.31 -23.67 -26.11
CA VAL A 122 -1.78 -25.04 -26.11
C VAL A 122 -2.89 -26.06 -25.88
N LEU A 123 -3.82 -25.75 -24.98
CA LEU A 123 -4.97 -26.59 -24.68
C LEU A 123 -5.89 -26.77 -25.90
N LYS A 124 -6.12 -25.71 -26.68
CA LYS A 124 -6.84 -25.84 -27.96
C LYS A 124 -6.11 -26.78 -28.91
N GLY A 125 -4.81 -26.57 -29.11
CA GLY A 125 -4.01 -27.42 -29.98
C GLY A 125 -4.09 -28.89 -29.58
N LEU A 126 -3.92 -29.18 -28.29
CA LEU A 126 -4.04 -30.55 -27.77
C LEU A 126 -5.42 -31.16 -28.00
N ALA A 127 -6.49 -30.37 -27.82
CA ALA A 127 -7.85 -30.82 -28.08
C ALA A 127 -8.05 -31.15 -29.57
N ASP A 128 -7.60 -30.28 -30.47
CA ASP A 128 -7.69 -30.50 -31.92
C ASP A 128 -6.92 -31.75 -32.37
N ASP A 129 -5.69 -31.90 -31.89
CA ASP A 129 -4.84 -33.06 -32.19
C ASP A 129 -5.49 -34.36 -31.70
N THR A 130 -6.00 -34.35 -30.45
CA THR A 130 -6.71 -35.51 -29.88
C THR A 130 -7.97 -35.84 -30.68
N PHE A 131 -8.72 -34.83 -31.12
CA PHE A 131 -9.92 -35.01 -31.91
C PHE A 131 -9.62 -35.58 -33.29
N ALA A 132 -8.56 -35.10 -33.93
CA ALA A 132 -8.07 -35.65 -35.18
C ALA A 132 -7.67 -37.12 -35.02
N ASP A 133 -6.87 -37.44 -33.99
CA ASP A 133 -6.42 -38.80 -33.71
C ASP A 133 -7.57 -39.76 -33.44
N VAL A 134 -8.58 -39.37 -32.65
CA VAL A 134 -9.78 -40.19 -32.40
C VAL A 134 -10.59 -40.40 -33.68
N SER A 135 -10.73 -39.36 -34.51
CA SER A 135 -11.51 -39.44 -35.76
C SER A 135 -10.91 -40.43 -36.77
N LEU A 136 -9.59 -40.71 -36.71
CA LEU A 136 -8.96 -41.73 -37.56
C LEU A 136 -9.52 -43.14 -37.33
N TYR A 137 -10.13 -43.40 -36.17
CA TYR A 137 -10.71 -44.70 -35.85
C TYR A 137 -12.16 -44.85 -36.32
N ASP A 138 -12.83 -43.77 -36.70
CA ASP A 138 -14.28 -43.74 -36.95
C ASP A 138 -14.73 -44.78 -37.99
N ASP A 139 -13.99 -44.93 -39.08
CA ASP A 139 -14.36 -45.85 -40.16
C ASP A 139 -14.21 -47.32 -39.76
N ILE A 140 -13.22 -47.67 -38.95
CA ILE A 140 -13.05 -49.03 -38.41
C ILE A 140 -14.11 -49.30 -37.33
N MET A 141 -14.38 -48.31 -36.46
CA MET A 141 -15.40 -48.43 -35.41
C MET A 141 -16.80 -48.70 -36.00
N LYS A 142 -17.17 -48.02 -37.09
CA LYS A 142 -18.39 -48.31 -37.85
C LYS A 142 -18.45 -49.77 -38.34
N CYS A 143 -17.33 -50.30 -38.86
CA CYS A 143 -17.27 -51.67 -39.37
C CYS A 143 -17.51 -52.73 -38.27
N ILE A 144 -17.14 -52.44 -37.03
CA ILE A 144 -17.33 -53.34 -35.88
C ILE A 144 -18.62 -53.03 -35.09
N GLY A 145 -19.51 -52.20 -35.63
CA GLY A 145 -20.81 -51.88 -35.02
C GLY A 145 -20.73 -50.99 -33.78
N GLN A 146 -19.64 -50.24 -33.60
CA GLN A 146 -19.48 -49.25 -32.53
C GLN A 146 -19.79 -47.85 -33.07
N ASN A 147 -20.49 -47.04 -32.26
CA ASN A 147 -20.77 -45.65 -32.61
C ASN A 147 -19.51 -44.78 -32.38
N PRO A 148 -19.31 -43.73 -33.19
CA PRO A 148 -18.27 -42.73 -32.94
C PRO A 148 -18.39 -42.13 -31.54
N ILE A 149 -17.24 -41.80 -30.94
CA ILE A 149 -17.20 -41.14 -29.63
C ILE A 149 -17.56 -39.66 -29.84
N ASP A 150 -18.49 -39.15 -29.03
CA ASP A 150 -18.73 -37.71 -28.96
C ASP A 150 -17.58 -37.04 -28.19
N ILE A 151 -16.58 -36.61 -28.95
CA ILE A 151 -15.39 -35.94 -28.45
C ILE A 151 -15.69 -34.58 -27.81
N THR A 152 -16.81 -33.94 -28.14
CA THR A 152 -17.17 -32.63 -27.57
C THR A 152 -17.50 -32.72 -26.08
N ALA A 153 -17.99 -33.87 -25.62
CA ALA A 153 -18.23 -34.18 -24.21
C ALA A 153 -16.94 -34.42 -23.41
N THR A 154 -15.79 -34.55 -24.08
CA THR A 154 -14.49 -34.82 -23.46
C THR A 154 -13.64 -33.55 -23.23
N ILE A 155 -14.14 -32.38 -23.64
CA ILE A 155 -13.45 -31.11 -23.47
C ILE A 155 -13.37 -30.76 -21.98
N VAL A 156 -12.15 -30.80 -21.43
CA VAL A 156 -11.90 -30.54 -20.00
C VAL A 156 -11.99 -29.04 -19.64
N TYR A 157 -11.84 -28.15 -20.63
CA TYR A 157 -11.92 -26.71 -20.42
C TYR A 157 -13.19 -26.11 -21.03
N PRO A 158 -14.05 -25.43 -20.24
CA PRO A 158 -15.31 -24.91 -20.74
C PRO A 158 -15.06 -23.81 -21.77
N TYR A 159 -15.22 -24.14 -23.04
CA TYR A 159 -15.19 -23.21 -24.16
C TYR A 159 -16.45 -23.39 -25.05
N PRO A 160 -17.14 -22.31 -25.49
CA PRO A 160 -16.82 -20.90 -25.20
C PRO A 160 -17.03 -20.57 -23.72
N VAL A 161 -16.20 -19.65 -23.20
CA VAL A 161 -16.39 -19.11 -21.86
C VAL A 161 -17.65 -18.25 -21.89
N ALA A 162 -18.59 -18.51 -21.00
CA ALA A 162 -19.86 -17.76 -20.95
C ALA A 162 -19.62 -16.25 -20.77
N ASP A 163 -20.45 -15.45 -21.43
CA ASP A 163 -20.46 -14.00 -21.23
C ASP A 163 -20.82 -13.70 -19.76
N GLY A 164 -19.98 -12.89 -19.10
CA GLY A 164 -20.13 -12.58 -17.67
C GLY A 164 -19.50 -13.61 -16.72
N ASP A 165 -18.76 -14.60 -17.23
CA ASP A 165 -17.91 -15.43 -16.38
C ASP A 165 -16.77 -14.59 -15.78
N ASN A 166 -16.96 -14.21 -14.52
CA ASN A 166 -16.07 -13.32 -13.79
C ASN A 166 -15.07 -14.07 -12.92
N ARG A 167 -14.98 -15.41 -13.00
CA ARG A 167 -14.09 -16.22 -12.15
C ARG A 167 -12.63 -15.79 -12.21
N TYR A 168 -12.23 -15.19 -13.34
CA TYR A 168 -10.88 -14.68 -13.58
C TYR A 168 -10.86 -13.18 -13.96
N GLN A 169 -11.98 -12.46 -13.80
CA GLN A 169 -12.00 -11.00 -13.94
C GLN A 169 -11.51 -10.31 -12.65
N PRO A 170 -10.87 -9.13 -12.74
CA PRO A 170 -10.53 -8.33 -13.93
C PRO A 170 -9.22 -8.76 -14.60
N TYR A 171 -8.69 -9.94 -14.28
CA TYR A 171 -7.36 -10.36 -14.70
C TYR A 171 -7.29 -10.76 -16.18
N VAL A 172 -8.29 -11.52 -16.65
CA VAL A 172 -8.46 -11.91 -18.07
C VAL A 172 -9.94 -11.83 -18.43
N THR A 173 -10.27 -11.25 -19.58
CA THR A 173 -11.67 -11.19 -20.07
C THR A 173 -12.03 -12.42 -20.91
N SER A 174 -13.32 -12.74 -21.01
CA SER A 174 -13.79 -13.82 -21.90
C SER A 174 -13.36 -13.61 -23.36
N GLN A 175 -13.29 -12.35 -23.82
CA GLN A 175 -12.79 -12.00 -25.16
C GLN A 175 -11.30 -12.35 -25.32
N GLU A 176 -10.47 -12.04 -24.33
CA GLU A 176 -9.03 -12.38 -24.37
C GLU A 176 -8.81 -13.90 -24.39
N ILE A 177 -9.62 -14.64 -23.65
CA ILE A 177 -9.64 -16.11 -23.69
C ILE A 177 -10.07 -16.59 -25.07
N GLY A 178 -11.12 -16.01 -25.66
CA GLY A 178 -11.57 -16.30 -27.02
C GLY A 178 -10.46 -16.14 -28.05
N THR A 179 -9.78 -14.99 -28.05
CA THR A 179 -8.65 -14.73 -28.95
C THR A 179 -7.52 -15.75 -28.75
N ALA A 180 -7.20 -16.10 -27.51
CA ALA A 180 -6.19 -17.11 -27.20
C ALA A 180 -6.60 -18.52 -27.62
N TYR A 181 -7.86 -18.89 -27.44
CA TYR A 181 -8.39 -20.17 -27.89
C TYR A 181 -8.33 -20.29 -29.42
N GLU A 182 -8.46 -19.18 -30.15
CA GLU A 182 -8.25 -19.13 -31.61
C GLU A 182 -6.76 -19.10 -32.03
N GLY A 183 -5.83 -19.26 -31.08
CA GLY A 183 -4.40 -19.35 -31.35
C GLY A 183 -3.67 -18.01 -31.40
N ALA A 184 -4.26 -16.92 -30.91
CA ALA A 184 -3.64 -15.59 -30.92
C ALA A 184 -3.59 -14.93 -29.53
N LEU A 185 -2.49 -14.25 -29.22
CA LEU A 185 -2.46 -13.37 -28.04
C LEU A 185 -3.08 -11.99 -28.35
N PRO A 186 -3.89 -11.42 -27.45
CA PRO A 186 -4.34 -10.04 -27.52
C PRO A 186 -3.17 -9.07 -27.67
N TYR A 187 -3.37 -7.95 -28.37
CA TYR A 187 -2.29 -7.03 -28.75
C TYR A 187 -1.43 -6.57 -27.55
N ALA A 188 -2.06 -6.11 -26.47
CA ALA A 188 -1.35 -5.65 -25.28
C ALA A 188 -0.51 -6.78 -24.62
N THR A 189 -1.06 -7.99 -24.55
CA THR A 189 -0.38 -9.19 -24.03
C THR A 189 0.82 -9.57 -24.91
N ARG A 190 0.65 -9.54 -26.23
CA ARG A 190 1.71 -9.82 -27.22
C ARG A 190 2.85 -8.80 -27.13
N GLN A 191 2.53 -7.51 -27.02
CA GLN A 191 3.51 -6.45 -26.82
C GLN A 191 4.30 -6.64 -25.53
N TYR A 192 3.61 -6.97 -24.43
CA TYR A 192 4.28 -7.23 -23.16
C TYR A 192 5.23 -8.42 -23.25
N GLU A 193 4.79 -9.53 -23.84
CA GLU A 193 5.62 -10.71 -24.06
C GLU A 193 6.88 -10.38 -24.88
N GLN A 194 6.71 -9.71 -26.03
CA GLN A 194 7.81 -9.40 -26.94
C GLN A 194 8.85 -8.47 -26.30
N ASN A 195 8.40 -7.46 -25.56
CA ASN A 195 9.27 -6.42 -25.04
C ASN A 195 9.92 -6.78 -23.70
N TYR A 196 9.24 -7.60 -22.88
CA TYR A 196 9.63 -7.82 -21.47
C TYR A 196 9.82 -9.28 -21.07
N MET A 197 9.39 -10.26 -21.87
CA MET A 197 9.58 -11.69 -21.56
C MET A 197 10.59 -12.39 -22.48
N ARG A 198 10.86 -11.87 -23.68
CA ARG A 198 11.83 -12.47 -24.62
C ARG A 198 13.30 -12.19 -24.30
N LYS A 199 13.59 -11.22 -23.44
CA LYS A 199 14.97 -10.98 -22.98
C LYS A 199 15.20 -11.80 -21.71
N ALA A 200 16.07 -12.81 -21.81
CA ALA A 200 16.77 -13.26 -20.63
C ALA A 200 17.53 -12.05 -20.07
N TYR A 201 17.36 -11.75 -18.79
CA TYR A 201 18.25 -10.83 -18.09
C TYR A 201 19.68 -11.39 -18.12
#